data_AF-A0A4S1H0F1-F1
#
_entry.id   AF-A0A4S1H0F1-F1
#
_cell.length_a   1.000
_cell.length_b   1.000
_cell.length_c   1.000
_cell.angle_alpha   90.00
_cell.angle_beta   90.00
_cell.angle_gamma   90.00
#
_symmetry.space_group_name_H-M   'P 1'
#
loop_
_entity.id
_entity.type
_entity.pdbx_description
1 polymer ?
#
loop_
_entity_poly.entity_id
_entity_poly.type
_entity_poly.pdbx_seq_one_letter_code
_entity_poly.pdbx_strand_id
1 'polypeptide(L)'
;MAATIDRDGEGDDEVRQFLTGLARGTAGALLFALPMLMTMEMWFLGLYISPWRLLLLCVLNLPLLLLLARRIGFENIHSWSQAARDAITAYGLGVAVSAAALLLFGVLNDQITASNIVTKVALQSVPASIGALLGRSQLGQHSDEQDEEKGEYSGETGYLHELFMMVVGALFLNLNVAPTEEMILIAYKVTPYHILALCLLSIAIMHGFVYALHFKGSHRLHEGQKWWQSFIRFTLPGYVIAIGISIYTLWTFERLDHTSLSQILNAAVILGVPASIGAASARLIL
;
A
#
# COMPACT_ATOMS: atom_id res chain seq x y z
N MET A 1 -52.55 -17.46 -12.03
CA MET A 1 -51.38 -17.84 -11.22
C MET A 1 -50.16 -17.72 -12.11
N ALA A 2 -49.67 -16.49 -12.30
CA ALA A 2 -48.52 -16.19 -13.13
C ALA A 2 -47.54 -15.41 -12.25
N ALA A 3 -46.46 -16.07 -11.85
CA ALA A 3 -45.31 -15.42 -11.26
C ALA A 3 -44.56 -14.73 -12.41
N THR A 4 -44.82 -13.44 -12.61
CA THR A 4 -43.93 -12.56 -13.35
C THR A 4 -42.69 -12.38 -12.48
N ILE A 5 -41.63 -13.08 -12.86
CA ILE A 5 -40.31 -12.96 -12.25
C ILE A 5 -39.80 -11.56 -12.58
N ASP A 6 -39.66 -10.75 -11.55
CA ASP A 6 -39.06 -9.41 -11.56
C ASP A 6 -37.56 -9.54 -11.86
N ARG A 7 -37.21 -9.67 -13.15
CA ARG A 7 -35.83 -9.83 -13.63
C ARG A 7 -35.15 -8.51 -13.98
N ASP A 8 -35.91 -7.43 -14.11
CA ASP A 8 -35.38 -6.13 -14.53
C ASP A 8 -34.75 -5.37 -13.35
N GLY A 9 -35.16 -5.64 -12.10
CA GLY A 9 -34.59 -5.03 -10.90
C GLY A 9 -33.21 -5.58 -10.49
N GLU A 10 -32.98 -6.88 -10.62
CA GLU A 10 -31.71 -7.53 -10.18
C GLU A 10 -30.50 -7.08 -11.02
N GLY A 11 -30.68 -6.86 -12.33
CA GLY A 11 -29.59 -6.45 -13.22
C GLY A 11 -29.13 -5.00 -13.01
N ASP A 12 -30.06 -4.09 -12.72
CA ASP A 12 -29.75 -2.68 -12.47
C ASP A 12 -29.03 -2.50 -11.12
N ASP A 13 -29.39 -3.30 -10.10
CA ASP A 13 -28.72 -3.28 -8.80
C ASP A 13 -27.29 -3.87 -8.87
N GLU A 14 -27.07 -4.96 -9.61
CA GLU A 14 -25.72 -5.51 -9.85
C GLU A 14 -24.81 -4.48 -10.56
N VAL A 15 -25.33 -3.81 -11.60
CA VAL A 15 -24.58 -2.78 -12.34
C VAL A 15 -24.25 -1.59 -11.44
N ARG A 16 -25.20 -1.16 -10.62
CA ARG A 16 -25.03 -0.02 -9.70
C ARG A 16 -24.02 -0.33 -8.60
N GLN A 17 -24.05 -1.53 -8.04
CA GLN A 17 -23.04 -2.00 -7.08
C GLN A 17 -21.65 -2.08 -7.72
N PHE A 18 -21.55 -2.60 -8.94
CA PHE A 18 -20.29 -2.65 -9.68
C PHE A 18 -19.72 -1.25 -9.96
N LEU A 19 -20.54 -0.31 -10.45
CA LEU A 19 -20.14 1.08 -10.69
C LEU A 19 -19.71 1.79 -9.40
N THR A 20 -20.41 1.54 -8.30
CA THR A 20 -20.04 2.09 -6.98
C THR A 20 -18.70 1.54 -6.51
N GLY A 21 -18.46 0.24 -6.70
CA GLY A 21 -17.17 -0.40 -6.43
C GLY A 21 -16.03 0.18 -7.28
N LEU A 22 -16.29 0.44 -8.56
CA LEU A 22 -15.32 1.07 -9.47
C LEU A 22 -15.02 2.52 -9.07
N ALA A 23 -16.04 3.29 -8.68
CA ALA A 23 -15.87 4.67 -8.21
C ALA A 23 -15.04 4.73 -6.93
N ARG A 24 -15.29 3.83 -5.97
CA ARG A 24 -14.51 3.69 -4.72
C ARG A 24 -13.07 3.29 -5.00
N GLY A 25 -12.86 2.32 -5.90
CA GLY A 25 -11.52 1.96 -6.35
C GLY A 25 -10.81 3.13 -7.02
N THR A 26 -11.51 3.92 -7.83
CA THR A 26 -10.92 5.07 -8.53
C THR A 26 -10.52 6.16 -7.52
N ALA A 27 -11.40 6.44 -6.57
CA ALA A 27 -11.12 7.36 -5.47
C ALA A 27 -9.92 6.90 -4.64
N GLY A 28 -9.85 5.60 -4.33
CA GLY A 28 -8.68 4.98 -3.70
C GLY A 28 -7.41 5.20 -4.50
N ALA A 29 -7.40 4.80 -5.77
CA ALA A 29 -6.25 4.96 -6.66
C ALA A 29 -5.75 6.40 -6.69
N LEU A 30 -6.65 7.38 -6.82
CA LEU A 30 -6.31 8.79 -6.79
C LEU A 30 -5.78 9.21 -5.42
N LEU A 31 -6.52 9.01 -4.32
CA LEU A 31 -6.08 9.44 -2.99
C LEU A 31 -4.70 8.91 -2.62
N PHE A 32 -4.40 7.68 -3.02
CA PHE A 32 -3.18 6.99 -2.64
C PHE A 32 -2.00 7.21 -3.61
N ALA A 33 -2.25 7.45 -4.90
CA ALA A 33 -1.19 7.70 -5.87
C ALA A 33 -0.99 9.17 -6.22
N LEU A 34 -1.93 10.06 -5.91
CA LEU A 34 -1.90 11.47 -6.32
C LEU A 34 -0.59 12.19 -5.98
N PRO A 35 0.02 12.03 -4.78
CA PRO A 35 1.32 12.62 -4.52
C PRO A 35 2.37 12.18 -5.55
N MET A 36 2.45 10.89 -5.86
CA MET A 36 3.37 10.38 -6.89
C MET A 36 3.00 10.82 -8.30
N LEU A 37 1.71 10.81 -8.65
CA LEU A 37 1.22 11.25 -9.96
C LEU A 37 1.63 12.70 -10.26
N MET A 38 1.85 13.52 -9.22
CA MET A 38 2.19 14.94 -9.33
C MET A 38 3.69 15.26 -9.18
N THR A 39 4.53 14.29 -8.82
CA THR A 39 5.96 14.56 -8.59
C THR A 39 6.76 14.52 -9.88
N MET A 40 7.61 15.54 -10.06
CA MET A 40 8.55 15.61 -11.17
C MET A 40 9.47 14.39 -11.20
N GLU A 41 9.91 13.92 -10.04
CA GLU A 41 10.84 12.79 -9.94
C GLU A 41 10.26 11.49 -10.48
N MET A 42 8.98 11.22 -10.20
CA MET A 42 8.30 10.04 -10.72
C MET A 42 8.14 10.11 -12.25
N TRP A 43 7.93 11.30 -12.79
CA TRP A 43 7.88 11.49 -14.23
C TRP A 43 9.26 11.27 -14.87
N PHE A 44 10.31 11.80 -14.27
CA PHE A 44 11.68 11.69 -14.80
C PHE A 44 12.23 10.28 -14.69
N LEU A 45 11.91 9.56 -13.62
CA LEU A 45 12.23 8.13 -13.48
C LEU A 45 11.74 7.32 -14.67
N GLY A 46 10.56 7.67 -15.23
CA GLY A 46 10.05 7.04 -16.45
C GLY A 46 10.90 7.24 -17.72
N LEU A 47 11.97 8.04 -17.67
CA LEU A 47 12.91 8.25 -18.78
C LEU A 47 14.18 7.40 -18.67
N TYR A 48 14.62 7.06 -17.46
CA TYR A 48 15.92 6.42 -17.24
C TYR A 48 15.91 5.18 -16.35
N ILE A 49 14.79 4.85 -15.68
CA ILE A 49 14.71 3.68 -14.82
C ILE A 49 15.08 2.41 -15.59
N SER A 50 15.92 1.57 -14.99
CA SER A 50 16.29 0.29 -15.60
C SER A 50 15.05 -0.60 -15.82
N PRO A 51 14.86 -1.15 -17.04
CA PRO A 51 13.71 -1.98 -17.37
C PRO A 51 13.54 -3.18 -16.43
N TRP A 52 14.65 -3.73 -15.92
CA TRP A 52 14.62 -4.85 -14.98
C TRP A 52 14.07 -4.48 -13.60
N ARG A 53 14.39 -3.30 -13.06
CA ARG A 53 13.84 -2.84 -11.77
C ARG A 53 12.36 -2.53 -11.90
N LEU A 54 11.94 -1.89 -12.99
CA LEU A 54 10.52 -1.65 -13.27
C LEU A 54 9.76 -2.96 -13.46
N LEU A 55 10.29 -3.89 -14.26
CA LEU A 55 9.66 -5.20 -14.48
C LEU A 55 9.52 -5.94 -13.15
N LEU A 56 10.56 -5.96 -12.32
CA LEU A 56 10.52 -6.56 -10.99
C LEU A 56 9.46 -5.90 -10.12
N LEU A 57 9.37 -4.57 -10.11
CA LEU A 57 8.33 -3.85 -9.37
C LEU A 57 6.92 -4.24 -9.82
N CYS A 58 6.65 -4.28 -11.14
CA CYS A 58 5.36 -4.69 -11.68
C CYS A 58 5.06 -6.17 -11.38
N VAL A 59 6.04 -7.06 -11.53
CA VAL A 59 5.88 -8.50 -11.28
C VAL A 59 5.64 -8.78 -9.80
N LEU A 60 6.32 -8.08 -8.88
CA LEU A 60 6.08 -8.21 -7.44
C LEU A 60 4.77 -7.56 -7.00
N ASN A 61 4.28 -6.56 -7.73
CA ASN A 61 2.98 -5.95 -7.45
C ASN A 61 1.82 -6.92 -7.67
N LEU A 62 1.87 -7.81 -8.67
CA LEU A 62 0.79 -8.77 -8.93
C LEU A 62 0.50 -9.74 -7.76
N PRO A 63 1.48 -10.48 -7.19
CA PRO A 63 1.25 -11.33 -6.03
C PRO A 63 0.91 -10.50 -4.78
N LEU A 64 1.44 -9.28 -4.66
CA LEU A 64 1.06 -8.35 -3.59
C LEU A 64 -0.43 -8.04 -3.65
N LEU A 65 -0.94 -7.61 -4.82
CA LEU A 65 -2.36 -7.32 -5.03
C LEU A 65 -3.24 -8.55 -4.84
N LEU A 66 -2.80 -9.72 -5.33
CA LEU A 66 -3.54 -10.97 -5.16
C LEU A 66 -3.67 -11.35 -3.68
N LEU A 67 -2.57 -11.26 -2.92
CA LEU A 67 -2.60 -11.56 -1.50
C LEU A 67 -3.42 -10.52 -0.75
N LEU A 68 -3.30 -9.25 -1.12
CA LEU A 68 -4.06 -8.16 -0.51
C LEU A 68 -5.57 -8.33 -0.77
N ALA A 69 -5.98 -8.66 -2.01
CA ALA A 69 -7.36 -8.94 -2.38
C ALA A 69 -7.94 -10.12 -1.60
N ARG A 70 -7.15 -11.20 -1.45
CA ARG A 70 -7.55 -12.38 -0.68
C ARG A 70 -7.71 -12.09 0.81
N ARG A 71 -6.92 -11.16 1.36
CA ARG A 71 -6.87 -10.88 2.80
C ARG A 71 -7.82 -9.78 3.23
N ILE A 72 -8.07 -8.81 2.37
CA ILE A 72 -8.95 -7.66 2.60
C ILE A 72 -10.39 -7.94 2.11
N GLY A 73 -10.64 -9.02 1.36
CA GLY A 73 -12.01 -9.47 1.08
C GLY A 73 -12.74 -9.86 2.37
N PHE A 74 -13.54 -8.95 2.91
CA PHE A 74 -14.21 -9.06 4.21
C PHE A 74 -15.46 -9.95 4.22
N GLU A 75 -15.87 -10.50 3.08
CA GLU A 75 -17.03 -11.39 3.00
C GLU A 75 -16.64 -12.80 2.55
N ASN A 76 -16.98 -13.77 3.42
CA ASN A 76 -17.15 -15.19 3.20
C ASN A 76 -16.41 -15.81 1.98
N ILE A 77 -15.33 -16.55 2.30
CA ILE A 77 -14.74 -17.60 1.45
C ILE A 77 -14.44 -17.15 0.02
N HIS A 78 -13.52 -16.18 -0.14
CA HIS A 78 -13.02 -15.82 -1.45
C HIS A 78 -12.21 -16.96 -2.09
N SER A 79 -12.74 -17.47 -3.21
CA SER A 79 -12.00 -18.35 -4.10
C SER A 79 -10.78 -17.62 -4.68
N TRP A 80 -9.70 -18.35 -4.97
CA TRP A 80 -8.50 -17.77 -5.61
C TRP A 80 -8.82 -17.06 -6.95
N SER A 81 -9.89 -17.49 -7.62
CA SER A 81 -10.39 -16.88 -8.85
C SER A 81 -10.95 -15.47 -8.62
N GLN A 82 -11.73 -15.26 -7.54
CA GLN A 82 -12.28 -13.94 -7.20
C GLN A 82 -11.18 -12.96 -6.79
N ALA A 83 -10.26 -13.38 -5.92
CA ALA A 83 -9.11 -12.56 -5.53
C ALA A 83 -8.24 -12.15 -6.74
N ALA A 84 -8.07 -13.05 -7.71
CA ALA A 84 -7.37 -12.74 -8.95
C ALA A 84 -8.12 -11.71 -9.80
N ARG A 85 -9.45 -11.82 -9.91
CA ARG A 85 -10.28 -10.83 -10.62
C ARG A 85 -10.20 -9.46 -9.97
N ASP A 86 -10.26 -9.39 -8.64
CA ASP A 86 -10.15 -8.13 -7.90
C ASP A 86 -8.77 -7.49 -8.06
N ALA A 87 -7.70 -8.29 -7.98
CA ALA A 87 -6.33 -7.83 -8.20
C ALA A 87 -6.12 -7.32 -9.63
N ILE A 88 -6.62 -8.03 -10.65
CA ILE A 88 -6.57 -7.61 -12.05
C ILE A 88 -7.38 -6.33 -12.26
N THR A 89 -8.56 -6.22 -11.66
CA THR A 89 -9.41 -5.03 -11.75
C THR A 89 -8.73 -3.81 -11.11
N ALA A 90 -8.14 -3.99 -9.92
CA ALA A 90 -7.38 -2.93 -9.25
C ALA A 90 -6.14 -2.52 -10.05
N TYR A 91 -5.42 -3.48 -10.65
CA TYR A 91 -4.28 -3.17 -11.52
C TYR A 91 -4.70 -2.43 -12.79
N GLY A 92 -5.74 -2.90 -13.47
CA GLY A 92 -6.31 -2.24 -14.65
C GLY A 92 -6.79 -0.82 -14.35
N LEU A 93 -7.44 -0.64 -13.19
CA LEU A 93 -7.84 0.69 -12.73
C LEU A 93 -6.64 1.57 -12.41
N GLY A 94 -5.61 1.03 -11.77
CA GLY A 94 -4.36 1.74 -11.52
C GLY A 94 -3.70 2.23 -12.82
N VAL A 95 -3.68 1.40 -13.86
CA VAL A 95 -3.20 1.77 -15.21
C VAL A 95 -4.06 2.87 -15.82
N ALA A 96 -5.39 2.70 -15.82
CA ALA A 96 -6.32 3.67 -16.41
C ALA A 96 -6.24 5.04 -15.72
N VAL A 97 -6.24 5.05 -14.38
CA VAL A 97 -6.14 6.27 -13.58
C VAL A 97 -4.79 6.96 -13.78
N SER A 98 -3.69 6.20 -13.80
CA SER A 98 -2.35 6.76 -14.04
C SER A 98 -2.23 7.36 -15.44
N ALA A 99 -2.69 6.64 -16.47
CA ALA A 99 -2.68 7.14 -17.84
C ALA A 99 -3.54 8.40 -18.00
N ALA A 100 -4.77 8.39 -17.46
CA ALA A 100 -5.67 9.54 -17.50
C ALA A 100 -5.08 10.75 -16.76
N ALA A 101 -4.55 10.57 -15.56
CA ALA A 101 -3.95 11.66 -14.79
C ALA A 101 -2.72 12.25 -15.51
N LEU A 102 -1.81 11.42 -16.02
CA LEU A 102 -0.63 11.91 -16.72
C LEU A 102 -0.97 12.60 -18.05
N LEU A 103 -2.03 12.17 -18.75
CA LEU A 103 -2.57 12.87 -19.91
C LEU A 103 -3.14 14.24 -19.51
N LEU A 104 -3.97 14.28 -18.46
CA LEU A 104 -4.59 15.52 -17.97
C LEU A 104 -3.56 16.54 -17.45
N PHE A 105 -2.47 16.07 -16.82
CA PHE A 105 -1.37 16.92 -16.38
C PHE A 105 -0.43 17.35 -17.53
N GLY A 106 -0.65 16.87 -18.76
CA GLY A 106 0.20 17.19 -19.91
C GLY A 106 1.60 16.56 -19.85
N VAL A 107 1.79 15.57 -18.98
CA VAL A 107 3.06 14.82 -18.84
C VAL A 107 3.23 13.84 -19.99
N LEU A 108 2.12 13.27 -20.47
CA LEU A 108 2.08 12.50 -21.71
C LEU A 108 1.72 13.43 -22.86
N ASN A 109 2.70 13.73 -23.70
CA ASN A 109 2.56 14.58 -24.88
C ASN A 109 3.02 13.84 -26.14
N ASP A 110 2.73 14.39 -27.31
CA ASP A 110 3.08 13.76 -28.60
C ASP A 110 4.60 13.76 -28.89
N GLN A 111 5.40 14.42 -28.05
CA GLN A 111 6.85 14.53 -28.23
C GLN A 111 7.62 13.40 -27.54
N ILE A 112 6.98 12.63 -26.65
CA ILE A 112 7.63 11.50 -25.96
C ILE A 112 7.43 10.18 -26.70
N THR A 113 8.46 9.35 -26.71
CA THR A 113 8.42 8.02 -27.33
C THR A 113 7.42 7.11 -26.62
N ALA A 114 6.77 6.21 -27.36
CA ALA A 114 5.83 5.22 -26.83
C ALA A 114 6.41 4.41 -25.65
N SER A 115 7.71 4.08 -25.69
CA SER A 115 8.41 3.42 -24.58
C SER A 115 8.34 4.21 -23.27
N ASN A 116 8.51 5.54 -23.34
CA ASN A 116 8.47 6.40 -22.15
C ASN A 116 7.05 6.56 -21.62
N ILE A 117 6.05 6.56 -22.50
CA ILE A 117 4.63 6.52 -22.11
C ILE A 117 4.37 5.26 -21.28
N VAL A 118 4.73 4.08 -21.81
CA VAL A 118 4.53 2.80 -21.13
C VAL A 118 5.26 2.77 -19.80
N THR A 119 6.51 3.23 -19.75
CA THR A 119 7.33 3.25 -18.53
C THR A 119 6.72 4.15 -17.45
N LYS A 120 6.33 5.37 -17.79
CA LYS A 120 5.68 6.32 -16.85
C LYS A 120 4.36 5.76 -16.31
N VAL A 121 3.52 5.20 -17.19
CA VAL A 121 2.23 4.62 -16.79
C VAL A 121 2.42 3.39 -15.91
N ALA A 122 3.33 2.47 -16.28
CA ALA A 122 3.60 1.25 -15.51
C ALA A 122 4.17 1.56 -14.12
N LEU A 123 5.02 2.59 -14.02
CA LEU A 123 5.61 3.02 -12.76
C LEU A 123 4.53 3.54 -11.78
N GLN A 124 3.57 4.32 -12.30
CA GLN A 124 2.49 4.91 -11.50
C GLN A 124 1.32 3.96 -11.25
N SER A 125 1.12 2.96 -12.10
CA SER A 125 0.04 1.98 -11.92
C SER A 125 0.22 1.12 -10.67
N VAL A 126 1.46 0.91 -10.23
CA VAL A 126 1.78 0.12 -9.02
C VAL A 126 1.14 0.72 -7.77
N PRO A 127 1.50 1.94 -7.33
CA PRO A 127 0.84 2.55 -6.18
C PRO A 127 -0.65 2.83 -6.40
N ALA A 128 -1.05 3.22 -7.61
CA ALA A 128 -2.46 3.45 -7.93
C ALA A 128 -3.30 2.17 -7.78
N SER A 129 -2.75 1.01 -8.13
CA SER A 129 -3.45 -0.28 -7.98
C SER A 129 -3.57 -0.74 -6.53
N ILE A 130 -2.53 -0.52 -5.71
CA ILE A 130 -2.60 -0.76 -4.26
C ILE A 130 -3.69 0.14 -3.67
N GLY A 131 -3.68 1.41 -4.06
CA GLY A 131 -4.69 2.37 -3.66
C GLY A 131 -6.11 2.01 -4.08
N ALA A 132 -6.28 1.50 -5.31
CA ALA A 132 -7.58 1.06 -5.82
C ALA A 132 -8.18 -0.06 -4.97
N LEU A 133 -7.35 -1.05 -4.63
CA LEU A 133 -7.79 -2.19 -3.85
C LEU A 133 -8.14 -1.78 -2.41
N LEU A 134 -7.29 -0.96 -1.77
CA LEU A 134 -7.53 -0.44 -0.42
C LEU A 134 -8.75 0.50 -0.36
N GLY A 135 -8.91 1.38 -1.34
CA GLY A 135 -10.04 2.31 -1.37
C GLY A 135 -11.37 1.60 -1.57
N ARG A 136 -11.43 0.57 -2.42
CA ARG A 136 -12.63 -0.24 -2.60
C ARG A 136 -13.05 -0.94 -1.31
N SER A 137 -12.11 -1.48 -0.54
CA SER A 137 -12.42 -2.15 0.72
C SER A 137 -12.83 -1.17 1.82
N GLN A 138 -12.11 -0.05 1.96
CA GLN A 138 -12.32 0.90 3.06
C GLN A 138 -13.56 1.78 2.85
N LEU A 139 -13.85 2.19 1.62
CA LEU A 139 -15.06 2.96 1.29
C LEU A 139 -16.28 2.05 1.09
N GLY A 140 -16.06 0.73 1.00
CA GLY A 140 -17.09 -0.30 0.83
C GLY A 140 -17.80 -0.68 2.13
N GLN A 141 -17.06 -0.72 3.26
CA GLN A 141 -17.56 -1.13 4.57
C GLN A 141 -18.70 -0.26 5.15
N HIS A 142 -19.01 0.89 4.54
CA HIS A 142 -20.03 1.82 5.05
C HIS A 142 -21.37 1.79 4.30
N SER A 143 -21.62 0.85 3.37
CA SER A 143 -22.87 0.83 2.59
C SER A 143 -23.74 -0.40 2.74
N ASP A 144 -23.23 -1.45 3.37
CA ASP A 144 -24.00 -2.67 3.66
C ASP A 144 -24.37 -2.74 5.16
N GLU A 145 -24.82 -1.62 5.73
CA GLU A 145 -25.38 -1.54 7.10
C GLU A 145 -26.79 -2.19 7.23
N GLN A 146 -27.18 -3.10 6.33
CA GLN A 146 -28.46 -3.80 6.41
C GLN A 146 -28.40 -5.33 6.55
N ASP A 147 -27.21 -5.93 6.65
CA ASP A 147 -27.07 -7.28 7.19
C ASP A 147 -26.27 -7.24 8.50
N GLU A 148 -27.01 -7.05 9.60
CA GLU A 148 -26.53 -7.35 10.95
C GLU A 148 -26.24 -8.86 11.06
N GLU A 149 -25.01 -9.25 10.74
CA GLU A 149 -24.24 -10.11 11.63
C GLU A 149 -22.90 -9.44 11.83
N LYS A 150 -22.73 -8.83 13.01
CA LYS A 150 -21.43 -8.58 13.59
C LYS A 150 -20.71 -9.93 13.66
N GLY A 151 -20.03 -10.29 12.58
CA GLY A 151 -19.03 -11.33 12.57
C GLY A 151 -17.97 -10.91 13.56
N GLU A 152 -18.10 -11.40 14.79
CA GLU A 152 -17.01 -11.51 15.73
C GLU A 152 -15.78 -11.95 14.96
N TYR A 153 -14.80 -11.06 14.87
CA TYR A 153 -13.46 -11.34 14.39
C TYR A 153 -12.88 -12.46 15.25
N SER A 154 -13.15 -13.69 14.86
CA SER A 154 -12.92 -14.92 15.63
C SER A 154 -12.02 -15.88 14.86
N GLY A 155 -10.94 -15.32 14.30
CA GLY A 155 -9.80 -16.11 13.84
C GLY A 155 -8.54 -15.45 14.38
N GLU A 156 -7.72 -16.21 15.11
CA GLU A 156 -6.34 -15.81 15.41
C GLU A 156 -5.70 -15.28 14.12
N THR A 157 -5.44 -13.97 14.04
CA THR A 157 -4.71 -13.40 12.91
C THR A 157 -3.32 -14.01 12.94
N GLY A 158 -3.10 -15.04 12.12
CA GLY A 158 -1.83 -15.75 12.09
C GLY A 158 -0.69 -14.74 11.95
N TYR A 159 0.37 -14.89 12.74
CA TYR A 159 1.51 -13.98 12.80
C TYR A 159 1.99 -13.45 11.43
N LEU A 160 1.99 -14.33 10.41
CA LEU A 160 2.36 -13.99 9.03
C LEU A 160 1.42 -12.98 8.36
N HIS A 161 0.13 -12.99 8.68
CA HIS A 161 -0.82 -12.01 8.19
C HIS A 161 -0.48 -10.62 8.71
N GLU A 162 -0.22 -10.48 10.00
CA GLU A 162 0.16 -9.19 10.58
C GLU A 162 1.46 -8.65 9.99
N LEU A 163 2.47 -9.51 9.80
CA LEU A 163 3.71 -9.12 9.12
C LEU A 163 3.48 -8.71 7.67
N PHE A 164 2.58 -9.37 6.95
CA PHE A 164 2.25 -9.00 5.59
C PHE A 164 1.56 -7.63 5.51
N MET A 165 0.65 -7.34 6.43
CA MET A 165 0.02 -6.02 6.51
C MET A 165 1.04 -4.93 6.83
N MET A 166 2.04 -5.23 7.67
CA MET A 166 3.18 -4.33 7.90
C MET A 166 3.96 -4.04 6.61
N VAL A 167 4.22 -5.06 5.77
CA VAL A 167 4.88 -4.88 4.47
C VAL A 167 4.07 -3.95 3.57
N VAL A 168 2.76 -4.18 3.44
CA VAL A 168 1.87 -3.36 2.59
C VAL A 168 1.85 -1.91 3.08
N GLY A 169 1.68 -1.70 4.38
CA GLY A 169 1.67 -0.38 4.98
C GLY A 169 2.99 0.36 4.81
N ALA A 170 4.13 -0.30 5.07
CA ALA A 170 5.45 0.28 4.86
C ALA A 170 5.68 0.65 3.40
N LEU A 171 5.32 -0.25 2.48
CA LEU A 171 5.48 -0.03 1.05
C LEU A 171 4.61 1.14 0.59
N PHE A 172 3.36 1.21 1.06
CA PHE A 172 2.43 2.26 0.71
C PHE A 172 2.97 3.66 1.05
N LEU A 173 3.47 3.87 2.27
CA LEU A 173 4.06 5.15 2.67
C LEU A 173 5.38 5.41 1.92
N ASN A 174 6.21 4.40 1.74
CA ASN A 174 7.51 4.56 1.08
C ASN A 174 7.38 4.88 -0.40
N LEU A 175 6.43 4.29 -1.13
CA LEU A 175 6.25 4.59 -2.55
C LEU A 175 6.02 6.09 -2.78
N ASN A 176 5.35 6.78 -1.85
CA ASN A 176 5.08 8.21 -1.96
C ASN A 176 6.33 9.11 -1.76
N VAL A 177 7.39 8.59 -1.15
CA VAL A 177 8.53 9.40 -0.68
C VAL A 177 9.87 8.91 -1.23
N ALA A 178 10.04 7.60 -1.40
CA ALA A 178 11.26 6.97 -1.89
C ALA A 178 11.70 7.44 -3.29
N PRO A 179 10.81 7.73 -4.26
CA PRO A 179 11.20 8.23 -5.57
C PRO A 179 11.83 9.61 -5.53
N THR A 180 11.64 10.37 -4.45
CA THR A 180 11.97 11.80 -4.41
C THR A 180 13.43 12.05 -4.01
N GLU A 181 13.97 13.21 -4.41
CA GLU A 181 15.38 13.56 -4.15
C GLU A 181 15.61 14.02 -2.71
N GLU A 182 14.56 14.44 -2.02
CA GLU A 182 14.63 14.93 -0.64
C GLU A 182 15.21 13.88 0.30
N MET A 183 14.98 12.59 0.07
CA MET A 183 15.52 11.53 0.92
C MET A 183 17.06 11.52 0.91
N ILE A 184 17.65 11.73 -0.27
CA ILE A 184 19.09 11.84 -0.44
C ILE A 184 19.59 13.15 0.16
N LEU A 185 18.92 14.27 -0.10
CA LEU A 185 19.30 15.58 0.43
C LEU A 185 19.26 15.63 1.97
N ILE A 186 18.27 15.01 2.60
CA ILE A 186 18.20 14.89 4.06
C ILE A 186 19.36 14.02 4.55
N ALA A 187 19.68 12.91 3.87
CA ALA A 187 20.80 12.04 4.24
C ALA A 187 22.16 12.77 4.25
N TYR A 188 22.32 13.83 3.45
CA TYR A 188 23.50 14.71 3.48
C TYR A 188 23.50 15.73 4.63
N LYS A 189 22.34 16.12 5.15
CA LYS A 189 22.20 17.13 6.22
C LYS A 189 22.25 16.53 7.63
N VAL A 190 21.93 15.25 7.77
CA VAL A 190 21.81 14.58 9.06
C VAL A 190 23.17 14.20 9.64
N THR A 191 23.28 14.34 10.95
CA THR A 191 24.44 13.83 11.73
C THR A 191 24.11 12.46 12.35
N PRO A 192 25.11 11.71 12.85
CA PRO A 192 24.86 10.42 13.50
C PRO A 192 23.84 10.48 14.65
N TYR A 193 23.79 11.60 15.39
CA TYR A 193 22.80 11.80 16.45
C TYR A 193 21.37 11.92 15.92
N HIS A 194 21.17 12.55 14.76
CA HIS A 194 19.85 12.60 14.11
C HIS A 194 19.41 11.21 13.67
N ILE A 195 20.32 10.42 13.08
CA ILE A 195 20.03 9.03 12.68
C ILE A 195 19.60 8.20 13.89
N LEU A 196 20.34 8.28 15.00
CA LEU A 196 19.98 7.58 16.23
C LEU A 196 18.60 8.03 16.75
N ALA A 197 18.34 9.34 16.75
CA ALA A 197 17.05 9.88 17.18
C ALA A 197 15.90 9.41 16.27
N LEU A 198 16.09 9.36 14.95
CA LEU A 198 15.10 8.86 14.00
C LEU A 198 14.84 7.36 14.16
N CYS A 199 15.87 6.56 14.42
CA CYS A 199 15.71 5.14 14.76
C CYS A 199 14.84 4.96 16.00
N LEU A 200 15.20 5.65 17.09
CA LEU A 200 14.46 5.58 18.36
C LEU A 200 13.02 6.07 18.20
N LEU A 201 12.81 7.18 17.47
CA LEU A 201 11.50 7.72 17.18
C LEU A 201 10.66 6.74 16.36
N SER A 202 11.23 6.11 15.33
CA SER A 202 10.52 5.12 14.49
C SER A 202 10.05 3.92 15.31
N ILE A 203 10.93 3.39 16.16
CA ILE A 203 10.60 2.29 17.07
C ILE A 203 9.54 2.72 18.09
N ALA A 204 9.67 3.91 18.67
CA ALA A 204 8.72 4.44 19.64
C ALA A 204 7.32 4.63 19.04
N ILE A 205 7.24 5.21 17.83
CA ILE A 205 5.97 5.37 17.11
C ILE A 205 5.36 4.00 16.82
N MET A 206 6.12 3.09 16.20
CA MET A 206 5.63 1.75 15.87
C MET A 206 5.13 1.03 17.11
N HIS A 207 5.89 1.11 18.21
CA HIS A 207 5.50 0.51 19.48
C HIS A 207 4.26 1.16 20.09
N GLY A 208 4.13 2.49 20.01
CA GLY A 208 2.96 3.23 20.46
C GLY A 208 1.68 2.78 19.76
N PHE A 209 1.74 2.56 18.44
CA PHE A 209 0.63 1.99 17.66
C PHE A 209 0.29 0.54 18.09
N VAL A 210 1.30 -0.31 18.29
CA VAL A 210 1.09 -1.68 18.82
C VAL A 210 0.45 -1.63 20.21
N TYR A 211 0.86 -0.71 21.07
CA TYR A 211 0.30 -0.57 22.41
C TYR A 211 -1.13 -0.01 22.40
N ALA A 212 -1.43 0.96 21.53
CA ALA A 212 -2.77 1.50 21.37
C ALA A 212 -3.78 0.43 20.90
N LEU A 213 -3.34 -0.49 20.02
CA LEU A 213 -4.13 -1.66 19.59
C LEU A 213 -4.49 -2.59 20.76
N HIS A 214 -3.56 -2.81 21.69
CA HIS A 214 -3.82 -3.60 22.89
C HIS A 214 -4.91 -3.00 23.80
N PHE A 215 -5.16 -1.69 23.72
CA PHE A 215 -6.15 -0.99 24.54
C PHE A 215 -7.54 -0.92 23.89
N LYS A 216 -7.63 -0.89 22.54
CA LYS A 216 -8.91 -0.90 21.82
C LYS A 216 -9.50 -2.30 21.61
N GLY A 217 -8.68 -3.36 21.65
CA GLY A 217 -9.09 -4.74 21.37
C GLY A 217 -9.27 -5.66 22.59
N SER A 218 -9.18 -5.17 23.83
CA SER A 218 -9.20 -6.03 25.02
C SER A 218 -10.63 -6.42 25.45
N HIS A 219 -11.22 -7.40 24.77
CA HIS A 219 -11.95 -8.45 25.47
C HIS A 219 -11.07 -9.71 25.48
N ARG A 220 -10.69 -10.12 26.70
CA ARG A 220 -10.01 -11.37 27.08
C ARG A 220 -8.55 -11.50 26.64
N LEU A 221 -7.69 -10.89 27.46
CA LEU A 221 -6.38 -11.44 27.72
C LEU A 221 -6.50 -12.92 28.13
N HIS A 222 -5.66 -13.78 27.55
CA HIS A 222 -5.03 -14.80 28.38
C HIS A 222 -4.22 -14.04 29.43
N GLU A 223 -4.62 -14.12 30.69
CA GLU A 223 -3.93 -13.53 31.83
C GLU A 223 -2.41 -13.81 31.74
N GLY A 224 -1.59 -12.78 31.50
CA GLY A 224 -0.12 -12.89 31.62
C GLY A 224 0.75 -12.40 30.45
N GLN A 225 0.20 -11.90 29.34
CA GLN A 225 1.05 -11.42 28.23
C GLN A 225 1.78 -10.11 28.60
N LYS A 226 3.11 -10.20 28.80
CA LYS A 226 3.97 -9.08 29.21
C LYS A 226 4.21 -8.13 28.04
N TRP A 227 4.26 -6.82 28.31
CA TRP A 227 4.57 -5.74 27.35
C TRP A 227 5.77 -6.03 26.42
N TRP A 228 6.84 -6.63 26.97
CA TRP A 228 8.03 -7.04 26.22
C TRP A 228 7.78 -8.11 25.14
N GLN A 229 6.78 -8.98 25.31
CA GLN A 229 6.46 -10.01 24.32
C GLN A 229 5.86 -9.39 23.05
N SER A 230 5.01 -8.38 23.19
CA SER A 230 4.45 -7.65 22.03
C SER A 230 5.52 -6.80 21.34
N PHE A 231 6.45 -6.20 22.10
CA PHE A 231 7.60 -5.49 21.54
C PHE A 231 8.46 -6.40 20.66
N ILE A 232 8.84 -7.59 21.16
CA ILE A 232 9.71 -8.53 20.44
C ILE A 232 8.99 -9.17 19.26
N ARG A 233 7.69 -9.47 19.36
CA ARG A 233 6.95 -10.15 18.29
C ARG A 233 6.54 -9.21 17.16
N PHE A 234 6.17 -7.97 17.46
CA PHE A 234 5.56 -7.08 16.47
C PHE A 234 6.36 -5.82 16.19
N THR A 235 6.92 -5.16 17.21
CA THR A 235 7.66 -3.91 17.00
C THR A 235 9.01 -4.16 16.34
N LEU A 236 9.81 -5.10 16.87
CA LEU A 236 11.15 -5.35 16.30
C LEU A 236 11.08 -5.92 14.88
N PRO A 237 10.27 -6.95 14.58
CA PRO A 237 10.14 -7.47 13.21
C PRO A 237 9.49 -6.45 12.27
N GLY A 238 8.51 -5.67 12.75
CA GLY A 238 7.92 -4.59 11.97
C GLY A 238 8.93 -3.52 11.58
N TYR A 239 9.84 -3.14 12.48
CA TYR A 239 10.89 -2.17 12.17
C TYR A 239 11.91 -2.73 11.18
N VAL A 240 12.27 -4.01 11.31
CA VAL A 240 13.13 -4.70 10.33
C VAL A 240 12.46 -4.73 8.95
N ILE A 241 11.16 -5.03 8.89
CA ILE A 241 10.37 -4.95 7.66
C ILE A 241 10.40 -3.53 7.10
N ALA A 242 10.14 -2.52 7.92
CA ALA A 242 10.13 -1.12 7.51
C ALA A 242 11.47 -0.71 6.87
N ILE A 243 12.60 -1.03 7.50
CA ILE A 243 13.94 -0.77 6.95
C ILE A 243 14.20 -1.59 5.68
N GLY A 244 13.82 -2.86 5.65
CA GLY A 244 13.96 -3.72 4.47
C GLY A 244 13.19 -3.18 3.26
N ILE A 245 11.95 -2.73 3.48
CA ILE A 245 11.12 -2.10 2.46
C ILE A 245 11.71 -0.75 2.04
N SER A 246 12.24 0.06 2.96
CA SER A 246 12.94 1.31 2.63
C SER A 246 14.12 1.09 1.71
N ILE A 247 14.98 0.11 2.02
CA ILE A 247 16.13 -0.24 1.16
C ILE A 247 15.63 -0.73 -0.20
N TYR A 248 14.64 -1.61 -0.22
CA TYR A 248 14.07 -2.13 -1.47
C TYR A 248 13.49 -1.03 -2.35
N THR A 249 12.72 -0.08 -1.79
CA THR A 249 12.14 1.01 -2.57
C THR A 249 13.21 1.98 -3.06
N LEU A 250 14.19 2.34 -2.23
CA LEU A 250 15.30 3.20 -2.67
C LEU A 250 16.12 2.54 -3.78
N TRP A 251 16.35 1.22 -3.67
CA TRP A 251 17.01 0.45 -4.73
C TRP A 251 16.17 0.43 -6.01
N THR A 252 14.87 0.20 -5.91
CA THR A 252 13.97 0.14 -7.08
C THR A 252 13.98 1.44 -7.87
N PHE A 253 14.00 2.60 -7.19
CA PHE A 253 14.03 3.92 -7.83
C PHE A 253 15.45 4.46 -8.06
N GLU A 254 16.47 3.59 -8.06
CA GLU A 254 17.88 3.93 -8.38
C GLU A 254 18.51 4.99 -7.48
N ARG A 255 17.94 5.23 -6.29
CA ARG A 255 18.42 6.21 -5.30
C ARG A 255 19.63 5.75 -4.51
N LEU A 256 20.01 4.48 -4.62
CA LEU A 256 21.19 3.90 -3.96
C LEU A 256 22.42 3.80 -4.89
N ASP A 257 22.25 4.04 -6.19
CA ASP A 257 23.32 3.81 -7.16
C ASP A 257 24.46 4.83 -6.94
N HIS A 258 25.71 4.35 -6.97
CA HIS A 258 26.92 5.15 -6.73
C HIS A 258 27.01 5.86 -5.36
N THR A 259 26.23 5.42 -4.35
CA THR A 259 26.29 5.99 -3.00
C THR A 259 27.13 5.15 -2.04
N SER A 260 27.70 5.79 -1.01
CA SER A 260 28.47 5.08 0.02
C SER A 260 27.55 4.31 0.98
N LEU A 261 28.04 3.22 1.57
CA LEU A 261 27.26 2.41 2.52
C LEU A 261 26.67 3.25 3.68
N SER A 262 27.42 4.24 4.17
CA SER A 262 26.93 5.14 5.22
C SER A 262 25.72 5.96 4.76
N GLN A 263 25.70 6.43 3.51
CA GLN A 263 24.59 7.19 2.96
C GLN A 263 23.37 6.31 2.73
N ILE A 264 23.57 5.07 2.26
CA ILE A 264 22.51 4.07 2.11
C ILE A 264 21.81 3.83 3.45
N LEU A 265 22.60 3.61 4.52
CA LEU A 265 22.05 3.41 5.86
C LEU A 265 21.30 4.64 6.37
N ASN A 266 21.84 5.85 6.17
CA ASN A 266 21.18 7.08 6.56
C ASN A 266 19.83 7.26 5.83
N ALA A 267 19.82 7.09 4.50
CA ALA A 267 18.61 7.20 3.70
C ALA A 267 17.58 6.12 4.08
N ALA A 268 18.03 4.89 4.35
CA ALA A 268 17.16 3.80 4.80
C ALA A 268 16.51 4.10 6.16
N VAL A 269 17.24 4.71 7.10
CA VAL A 269 16.68 5.13 8.40
C VAL A 269 15.70 6.28 8.25
N ILE A 270 16.03 7.29 7.43
CA ILE A 270 15.14 8.43 7.17
C ILE A 270 13.82 7.95 6.57
N LEU A 271 13.89 7.14 5.53
CA LEU A 271 12.71 6.53 4.90
C LEU A 271 12.05 5.48 5.81
N GLY A 272 12.83 4.89 6.73
CA GLY A 272 12.33 4.01 7.78
C GLY A 272 11.29 4.65 8.69
N VAL A 273 11.27 5.98 8.83
CA VAL A 273 10.27 6.70 9.63
C VAL A 273 8.86 6.57 9.04
N PRO A 274 8.58 7.04 7.79
CA PRO A 274 7.27 6.84 7.18
C PRO A 274 6.94 5.35 6.97
N ALA A 275 7.93 4.51 6.65
CA ALA A 275 7.74 3.05 6.57
C ALA A 275 7.22 2.45 7.88
N SER A 276 7.78 2.90 9.02
CA SER A 276 7.39 2.42 10.35
C SER A 276 5.99 2.85 10.72
N ILE A 277 5.60 4.09 10.37
CA ILE A 277 4.23 4.59 10.54
C ILE A 277 3.27 3.73 9.73
N GLY A 278 3.56 3.52 8.44
CA GLY A 278 2.75 2.71 7.54
C GLY A 278 2.57 1.27 8.03
N ALA A 279 3.68 0.62 8.40
CA ALA A 279 3.66 -0.74 8.94
C ALA A 279 2.79 -0.85 10.19
N ALA A 280 2.87 0.15 11.08
CA ALA A 280 2.11 0.14 12.31
C ALA A 280 0.63 0.48 12.12
N SER A 281 0.30 1.43 11.23
CA SER A 281 -1.06 1.86 10.95
C SER A 281 -1.85 0.82 10.15
N ALA A 282 -1.19 0.04 9.29
CA ALA A 282 -1.85 -1.02 8.54
C ALA A 282 -2.53 -2.04 9.46
N ARG A 283 -2.03 -2.26 10.68
CA ARG A 283 -2.69 -3.12 11.68
C ARG A 283 -3.93 -2.51 12.34
N LEU A 284 -4.12 -1.20 12.25
CA LEU A 284 -5.29 -0.50 12.81
C LEU A 284 -6.45 -0.39 11.82
N ILE A 285 -6.11 -0.33 10.53
CA ILE A 285 -7.04 0.08 9.47
C ILE A 285 -7.45 -1.13 8.61
N LEU A 286 -6.59 -2.14 8.50
CA LEU A 286 -6.72 -3.27 7.58
C LEU A 286 -6.69 -4.60 8.33
#